data_AF-A0A8T7D3D1-F1
#
_entry.id   AF-A0A8T7D3D1-F1
#
_cell.length_a   1.000
_cell.length_b   1.000
_cell.length_c   1.000
_cell.angle_alpha   90.00
_cell.angle_beta   90.00
_cell.angle_gamma   90.00
#
_symmetry.space_group_name_H-M   'P 1'
#
loop_
_entity.id
_entity.type
_entity.pdbx_description
1 polymer ?
#
loop_
_entity_poly.entity_id
_entity_poly.type
_entity_poly.pdbx_seq_one_letter_code
_entity_poly.pdbx_strand_id
1 'polypeptide(L)'
;MQNWISELYRHPDFIMMGHQQRTEDMNLGLGWLYYALARIVRTKTVVVIGSYRGFTPMVLGKALSDNLEGGRVIFIDPSFVDDFWKDPEAVRAHFAGFGVNNIKHHLSTTQQFVETNDRGIHLTGVRIV
;
A
#
# COMPACT_ATOMS: atom_id res chain seq x y z
N MET A 1 -16.51 -4.71 4.03
CA MET A 1 -15.92 -3.72 3.11
C MET A 1 -16.40 -2.31 3.41
N GLN A 2 -17.70 -2.01 3.38
CA GLN A 2 -18.19 -0.64 3.68
C GLN A 2 -17.71 -0.07 5.03
N ASN A 3 -17.75 -0.87 6.11
CA ASN A 3 -17.24 -0.43 7.41
C ASN A 3 -15.76 -0.05 7.37
N TRP A 4 -14.94 -0.85 6.67
CA TRP A 4 -13.51 -0.58 6.51
C TRP A 4 -13.26 0.69 5.70
N ILE A 5 -14.02 0.94 4.64
CA ILE A 5 -13.95 2.20 3.86
C ILE A 5 -14.36 3.38 4.74
N SER A 6 -15.37 3.20 5.60
CA SER A 6 -15.80 4.24 6.54
C SER A 6 -14.71 4.62 7.51
N GLU A 7 -14.04 3.62 8.08
CA GLU A 7 -12.88 3.83 8.96
C GLU A 7 -11.74 4.51 8.20
N LEU A 8 -11.43 4.04 6.99
CA LEU A 8 -10.39 4.62 6.14
C LEU A 8 -10.63 6.12 5.86
N TYR A 9 -11.86 6.50 5.51
CA TYR A 9 -12.22 7.88 5.18
C TYR A 9 -12.38 8.81 6.36
N ARG A 10 -12.43 8.29 7.60
CA ARG A 10 -12.31 9.13 8.80
C ARG A 10 -10.90 9.68 8.97
N HIS A 11 -9.89 9.07 8.33
CA HIS A 11 -8.52 9.51 8.44
C HIS A 11 -8.14 10.39 7.24
N PRO A 12 -7.82 11.68 7.45
CA PRO A 12 -7.66 12.66 6.36
C PRO A 12 -6.57 12.26 5.36
N ASP A 13 -5.50 11.62 5.84
CA ASP A 13 -4.40 11.14 5.02
C ASP A 13 -4.81 10.28 3.80
N PHE A 14 -5.92 9.53 3.89
CA PHE A 14 -6.37 8.64 2.80
C PHE A 14 -7.31 9.31 1.78
N ILE A 15 -7.69 10.57 2.00
CA ILE A 15 -8.58 11.34 1.11
C ILE A 15 -7.89 12.53 0.45
N MET A 16 -6.64 12.85 0.81
CA MET A 16 -5.94 14.04 0.29
C MET A 16 -5.43 13.92 -1.15
N MET A 17 -5.19 12.71 -1.67
CA MET A 17 -4.56 12.50 -2.98
C MET A 17 -5.42 11.72 -3.96
N GLY A 18 -5.33 12.17 -5.23
CA GLY A 18 -6.19 11.87 -6.36
C GLY A 18 -6.22 10.42 -6.83
N HIS A 19 -7.07 9.63 -6.20
CA HIS A 19 -7.56 8.36 -6.74
C HIS A 19 -9.06 8.42 -7.09
N GLN A 20 -9.63 9.64 -7.21
CA GLN A 20 -11.05 9.86 -7.45
C GLN A 20 -11.95 9.21 -6.38
N GLN A 21 -11.48 9.18 -5.13
CA GLN A 21 -12.28 8.81 -3.98
C GLN A 21 -13.47 9.77 -3.85
N ARG A 22 -14.64 9.24 -3.47
CA ARG A 22 -15.81 10.05 -3.11
C ARG A 22 -16.33 9.62 -1.77
N THR A 23 -16.29 10.53 -0.81
CA THR A 23 -16.65 10.23 0.58
C THR A 23 -18.17 10.19 0.76
N GLU A 24 -18.92 10.88 -0.10
CA GLU A 24 -20.37 11.03 -0.04
C GLU A 24 -21.10 9.71 -0.27
N ASP A 25 -20.55 8.85 -1.13
CA ASP A 25 -21.11 7.55 -1.51
C ASP A 25 -20.16 6.38 -1.21
N MET A 26 -19.10 6.62 -0.42
CA MET A 26 -18.12 5.61 0.01
C MET A 26 -17.39 4.93 -1.15
N ASN A 27 -17.19 5.65 -2.25
CA ASN A 27 -16.56 5.11 -3.44
C ASN A 27 -15.03 5.25 -3.37
N LEU A 28 -14.33 4.11 -3.34
CA LEU A 28 -12.87 4.01 -3.37
C LEU A 28 -12.18 4.57 -4.63
N GLY A 29 -12.93 4.96 -5.67
CA GLY A 29 -12.38 5.42 -6.93
C GLY A 29 -11.49 4.36 -7.58
N LEU A 30 -10.26 4.73 -7.94
CA LEU A 30 -9.24 3.78 -8.44
C LEU A 30 -8.90 2.68 -7.43
N GLY A 31 -9.19 2.88 -6.13
CA GLY A 31 -9.05 1.82 -5.13
C GLY A 31 -9.88 0.58 -5.45
N TRP A 32 -11.03 0.71 -6.13
CA TRP A 32 -11.79 -0.47 -6.59
C TRP A 32 -11.02 -1.28 -7.63
N LEU A 33 -10.29 -0.61 -8.54
CA LEU A 33 -9.47 -1.28 -9.54
C LEU A 33 -8.29 -2.02 -8.88
N TYR A 34 -7.58 -1.36 -7.96
CA TYR A 34 -6.48 -2.00 -7.23
C TYR A 34 -6.95 -3.20 -6.41
N TYR A 35 -8.06 -3.03 -5.69
CA TYR A 35 -8.66 -4.08 -4.89
C TYR A 35 -9.10 -5.27 -5.76
N ALA A 36 -9.85 -5.02 -6.83
CA ALA A 36 -10.30 -6.08 -7.75
C ALA A 36 -9.13 -6.82 -8.39
N LEU A 37 -8.11 -6.10 -8.86
CA LEU A 37 -6.93 -6.70 -9.49
C LEU A 37 -6.23 -7.68 -8.55
N ALA A 38 -5.97 -7.27 -7.30
CA ALA A 38 -5.33 -8.13 -6.31
C ALA A 38 -6.21 -9.34 -5.90
N ARG A 39 -7.53 -9.15 -5.79
CA ARG A 39 -8.49 -10.24 -5.52
C ARG A 39 -8.56 -11.26 -6.65
N ILE A 40 -8.47 -10.82 -7.91
CA ILE A 40 -8.61 -11.69 -9.09
C ILE A 40 -7.29 -12.37 -9.45
N VAL A 41 -6.18 -11.63 -9.50
CA VAL A 41 -4.86 -12.17 -9.86
C VAL A 41 -4.28 -13.04 -8.74
N ARG A 42 -4.66 -12.80 -7.48
CA ARG A 42 -4.22 -13.54 -6.29
C ARG A 42 -2.69 -13.65 -6.19
N THR A 43 -1.99 -12.59 -6.58
CA THR A 43 -0.53 -12.51 -6.44
C THR A 43 -0.15 -12.60 -4.96
N LYS A 44 1.00 -13.24 -4.68
CA LYS A 44 1.54 -13.34 -3.31
C LYS A 44 2.36 -12.13 -2.90
N THR A 45 2.83 -11.33 -3.86
CA THR A 45 3.64 -10.14 -3.61
C THR A 45 3.19 -9.02 -4.53
N VAL A 46 2.99 -7.84 -3.95
CA VAL A 46 2.79 -6.57 -4.66
C VAL A 46 3.92 -5.63 -4.27
N VAL A 47 4.45 -4.88 -5.22
CA VAL A 47 5.42 -3.81 -4.96
C VAL A 47 4.74 -2.48 -5.25
N VAL A 48 4.80 -1.55 -4.30
CA VAL A 48 4.31 -0.18 -4.43
C VAL A 48 5.48 0.76 -4.24
N ILE A 49 5.68 1.69 -5.18
CA ILE A 49 6.77 2.67 -5.17
C ILE A 49 6.15 4.05 -5.13
N GLY A 50 6.33 4.75 -4.01
CA GLY A 50 5.68 6.03 -3.74
C GLY A 50 4.18 5.89 -3.54
N SER A 51 3.64 6.46 -2.46
CA SER A 51 2.19 6.50 -2.27
C SER A 51 1.69 7.70 -1.46
N TYR A 52 2.50 8.74 -1.32
CA TYR A 52 2.23 9.90 -0.47
C TYR A 52 1.91 9.51 0.97
N ARG A 53 0.63 9.29 1.32
CA ARG A 53 0.15 8.86 2.64
C ARG A 53 -0.30 7.40 2.72
N GLY A 54 -0.10 6.63 1.65
CA GLY A 54 -0.23 5.18 1.69
C GLY A 54 -1.60 4.61 1.30
N PHE A 55 -2.43 5.36 0.57
CA PHE A 55 -3.73 4.84 0.08
C PHE A 55 -3.57 3.57 -0.78
N THR A 56 -2.66 3.58 -1.76
CA THR A 56 -2.42 2.44 -2.65
C THR A 56 -1.94 1.17 -1.91
N PRO A 57 -0.88 1.19 -1.08
CA PRO A 57 -0.45 0.01 -0.35
C PRO A 57 -1.50 -0.43 0.67
N MET A 58 -2.26 0.48 1.28
CA MET A 58 -3.38 0.15 2.17
C MET A 58 -4.45 -0.68 1.46
N VAL A 59 -4.92 -0.23 0.30
CA VAL A 59 -5.97 -0.93 -0.47
C VAL A 59 -5.47 -2.29 -0.99
N LEU A 60 -4.23 -2.36 -1.49
CA LEU A 60 -3.64 -3.62 -1.97
C LEU A 60 -3.39 -4.60 -0.81
N GLY A 61 -2.90 -4.10 0.33
CA GLY A 61 -2.71 -4.90 1.53
C GLY A 61 -4.02 -5.51 2.00
N LYS A 62 -5.08 -4.70 2.08
CA LYS A 62 -6.44 -5.15 2.40
C LYS A 62 -6.94 -6.23 1.43
N ALA A 63 -6.79 -6.00 0.13
CA ALA A 63 -7.20 -6.96 -0.89
C ALA A 63 -6.48 -8.31 -0.76
N LEU A 64 -5.18 -8.30 -0.52
CA LEU A 64 -4.39 -9.51 -0.30
C LEU A 64 -4.78 -10.22 1.00
N SER A 65 -5.04 -9.48 2.09
CA SER A 65 -5.51 -10.05 3.36
C SER A 65 -6.90 -10.68 3.26
N ASP A 66 -7.75 -10.20 2.35
CA ASP A 66 -9.08 -10.76 2.11
C ASP A 66 -9.06 -12.00 1.19
N ASN A 67 -7.90 -12.34 0.60
CA ASN A 67 -7.69 -13.63 -0.07
C ASN A 67 -7.20 -14.68 0.94
N LEU A 68 -7.71 -15.91 0.84
CA LEU A 68 -7.32 -17.03 1.73
C LEU A 68 -5.82 -17.34 1.66
N GLU A 69 -5.21 -17.10 0.49
CA GLU A 69 -3.77 -17.24 0.25
C GLU A 69 -2.90 -16.30 1.06
N GLY A 70 -3.47 -15.20 1.54
CA GLY A 70 -2.74 -14.02 1.98
C GLY A 70 -1.85 -13.45 0.87
N GLY A 71 -0.87 -12.68 1.31
CA GLY A 71 0.11 -12.02 0.44
C GLY A 71 0.73 -10.85 1.18
N ARG A 72 1.79 -10.28 0.62
CA ARG A 72 2.48 -9.11 1.19
C ARG A 72 2.57 -7.97 0.20
N VAL A 73 2.58 -6.76 0.73
CA VAL A 73 2.95 -5.55 0.00
C VAL A 73 4.34 -5.12 0.43
N ILE A 74 5.21 -4.91 -0.54
CA ILE A 74 6.49 -4.22 -0.36
C ILE A 74 6.24 -2.77 -0.74
N PHE A 75 6.30 -1.86 0.23
CA PHE A 75 6.10 -0.44 0.00
C PHE A 75 7.42 0.30 0.10
N ILE A 76 7.83 0.99 -0.96
CA ILE A 76 9.12 1.68 -1.07
C ILE A 76 8.83 3.17 -1.20
N ASP A 77 9.34 3.96 -0.26
CA ASP A 77 9.22 5.41 -0.30
C ASP A 77 10.38 6.04 0.48
N PRO A 78 11.19 6.94 -0.13
CA PRO A 78 12.31 7.58 0.56
C PRO A 78 11.88 8.74 1.48
N SER A 79 10.58 9.07 1.56
CA SER A 79 10.04 10.16 2.39
C SER A 79 10.66 11.52 2.06
N PHE A 80 10.74 11.87 0.78
CA PHE A 80 11.31 13.17 0.36
C PHE A 80 10.42 14.38 0.61
N VAL A 81 9.10 14.19 0.77
CA VAL A 81 8.16 15.29 0.99
C VAL A 81 8.19 15.77 2.44
N ASP A 82 8.20 14.83 3.39
CA ASP A 82 8.24 15.10 4.83
C ASP A 82 8.71 13.86 5.61
N ASP A 83 8.64 13.92 6.94
CA ASP A 83 9.15 12.87 7.82
C ASP A 83 8.15 11.73 8.09
N PHE A 84 7.01 11.70 7.40
CA PHE A 84 5.91 10.78 7.69
C PHE A 84 6.32 9.30 7.69
N TRP A 85 7.20 8.89 6.76
CA TRP A 85 7.63 7.50 6.64
C TRP A 85 8.92 7.17 7.41
N LYS A 86 9.47 8.10 8.20
CA LYS A 86 10.79 7.93 8.81
C LYS A 86 10.82 7.09 10.07
N ASP A 87 9.70 7.03 10.81
CA ASP A 87 9.58 6.19 12.00
C ASP A 87 8.94 4.83 11.63
N PRO A 88 9.71 3.72 11.58
CA PRO A 88 9.18 2.43 11.16
C PRO A 88 8.06 1.90 12.07
N GLU A 89 8.03 2.27 13.36
CA GLU A 89 6.99 1.86 14.29
C GLU A 89 5.68 2.60 14.00
N ALA A 90 5.77 3.92 13.79
CA ALA A 90 4.63 4.73 13.36
C ALA A 90 4.08 4.29 12.01
N VAL A 91 4.94 3.96 11.05
CA VAL A 91 4.54 3.44 9.74
C VAL A 91 3.80 2.11 9.87
N ARG A 92 4.30 1.19 10.70
CA ARG A 92 3.60 -0.08 10.94
C ARG A 92 2.24 0.17 11.59
N ALA A 93 2.16 1.06 12.58
CA ALA A 93 0.92 1.40 13.27
C ALA A 93 -0.10 2.05 12.31
N HIS A 94 0.35 2.90 11.38
CA HIS A 94 -0.47 3.55 10.36
C HIS A 94 -1.29 2.55 9.55
N PHE A 95 -0.69 1.42 9.17
CA PHE A 95 -1.39 0.37 8.43
C PHE A 95 -2.14 -0.61 9.34
N ALA A 96 -1.50 -1.05 10.43
CA ALA A 96 -2.08 -2.00 11.37
C ALA A 96 -3.37 -1.49 12.02
N GLY A 97 -3.50 -0.17 12.20
CA GLY A 97 -4.71 0.48 12.72
C GLY A 97 -5.98 0.20 11.89
N PHE A 98 -5.84 -0.22 10.63
CA PHE A 98 -6.94 -0.59 9.73
C PHE A 98 -7.04 -2.10 9.50
N GLY A 99 -6.37 -2.89 10.35
CA GLY A 99 -6.30 -4.36 10.23
C GLY A 99 -5.40 -4.85 9.09
N VAL A 100 -4.59 -3.97 8.48
CA VAL A 100 -3.71 -4.30 7.36
C VAL A 100 -2.28 -4.49 7.88
N ASN A 101 -1.93 -5.74 8.16
CA ASN A 101 -0.66 -6.11 8.82
C ASN A 101 0.40 -6.70 7.87
N ASN A 102 0.09 -6.75 6.58
CA ASN A 102 0.89 -7.43 5.55
C ASN A 102 1.70 -6.46 4.67
N ILE A 103 2.00 -5.27 5.19
CA ILE A 103 2.79 -4.25 4.50
C ILE A 103 4.17 -4.19 5.14
N LYS A 104 5.21 -4.36 4.31
CA LYS A 104 6.61 -4.12 4.69
C LYS A 104 7.09 -2.86 3.99
N HIS A 105 7.29 -1.79 4.77
CA HIS A 105 7.82 -0.53 4.26
C HIS A 105 9.34 -0.53 4.23
N HIS A 106 9.90 0.08 3.20
CA HIS A 106 11.31 0.37 3.00
C HIS A 106 11.48 1.88 2.83
N LEU A 107 12.07 2.52 3.84
CA LEU A 107 12.50 3.92 3.79
C LEU A 107 13.75 4.03 2.92
N SER A 108 13.57 3.97 1.60
CA SER A 108 14.66 3.97 0.64
C SER A 108 14.20 4.44 -0.73
N THR A 109 15.15 4.89 -1.56
CA THR A 109 14.88 5.02 -2.99
C THR A 109 14.71 3.65 -3.63
N THR A 110 14.14 3.61 -4.83
CA THR A 110 14.06 2.36 -5.60
C THR A 110 15.44 1.79 -5.90
N GLN A 111 16.44 2.64 -6.20
CA GLN A 111 17.81 2.23 -6.48
C GLN A 111 18.47 1.56 -5.25
N GLN A 112 18.24 2.09 -4.06
CA GLN A 112 18.69 1.45 -2.82
C GLN A 112 17.93 0.15 -2.55
N PHE A 113 16.62 0.11 -2.80
CA PHE A 113 15.82 -1.09 -2.55
C PHE A 113 16.27 -2.29 -3.40
N VAL A 114 16.65 -2.09 -4.67
CA VAL A 114 17.06 -3.19 -5.55
C VAL A 114 18.39 -3.84 -5.14
N GLU A 115 19.15 -3.21 -4.24
CA GLU A 115 20.36 -3.78 -3.63
C GLU A 115 20.04 -4.69 -2.43
N THR A 116 18.80 -4.65 -1.92
CA THR A 116 18.36 -5.47 -0.79
C THR A 116 17.98 -6.90 -1.20
N ASN A 117 18.03 -7.82 -0.23
CA ASN A 117 17.56 -9.20 -0.42
C ASN A 117 16.03 -9.31 -0.50
N ASP A 118 15.29 -8.25 -0.16
CA ASP A 118 13.82 -8.26 -0.09
C ASP A 118 13.14 -8.16 -1.47
N ARG A 119 13.87 -7.79 -2.52
CA ARG A 119 13.38 -7.72 -3.90
C ARG A 119 12.79 -9.04 -4.42
N GLY A 120 13.19 -10.18 -3.85
CA GLY A 120 12.78 -11.51 -4.30
C GLY A 120 13.31 -11.89 -5.70
N ILE A 121 13.14 -13.16 -6.06
CA ILE A 121 13.66 -13.72 -7.32
C ILE A 121 12.86 -13.19 -8.53
N HIS A 122 11.62 -12.76 -8.34
CA HIS A 122 10.74 -12.34 -9.45
C HIS A 122 10.96 -10.90 -9.93
N LEU A 123 11.75 -10.08 -9.21
CA LEU A 123 12.12 -8.74 -9.65
C LEU A 123 13.49 -8.70 -10.34
N THR A 124 14.19 -9.83 -10.49
CA THR A 124 15.44 -9.89 -11.26
C THR A 124 15.13 -9.61 -12.73
N GLY A 125 15.52 -8.43 -13.21
CA GLY A 125 15.29 -7.99 -14.59
C GLY A 125 14.28 -6.86 -14.74
N VAL A 126 13.55 -6.49 -13.69
CA VAL A 126 12.69 -5.29 -13.71
C VAL A 126 13.60 -4.07 -13.53
N ARG A 127 13.94 -3.41 -14.64
CA ARG A 127 14.58 -2.09 -14.61
C ARG A 127 13.51 -1.04 -14.32
N ILE A 128 13.52 -0.51 -13.11
CA ILE A 128 12.69 0.63 -12.74
C ILE A 128 13.50 1.88 -13.09
N VAL A 129 13.10 2.53 -14.18
CA VAL A 129 13.71 3.78 -14.70
C VAL A 129 13.40 4.96 -13.80
#